data_AF-A0A2W2P774-F1
#
_entry.id   AF-A0A2W2P774-F1
#
_cell.length_a   1.000
_cell.length_b   1.000
_cell.length_c   1.000
_cell.angle_alpha   90.00
_cell.angle_beta   90.00
_cell.angle_gamma   90.00
#
_symmetry.space_group_name_H-M   'P 1'
#
loop_
_entity.id
_entity.type
_entity.pdbx_description
1 polymer ?
#
loop_
_entity_poly.entity_id
_entity_poly.type
_entity_poly.pdbx_seq_one_letter_code
_entity_poly.pdbx_strand_id
1 'polypeptide(L)'
;MTILTRERLFAVPLHLHRGDARQPKAIMLRHDGDHFTAAYDPERASLDATVMLARVRLSSEGVIISEVILEDHEPDLTALYHAASKLLLNVEITDGPRITEPVVKVLSQDPTQAVYFIPKGWDLSDALARLPAAFANARPEVARHLKRIEQAKKDSDEKINHALDVVAMLILETDDPDGVYDEVLHLLRQVRAERVADTAPAKAA
;
A
#
# COMPACT_ATOMS: atom_id res chain seq x y z
N MET A 1 20.10 7.08 6.85
CA MET A 1 20.01 5.80 7.59
C MET A 1 19.26 4.86 6.67
N THR A 2 19.90 3.77 6.27
CA THR A 2 19.49 2.86 5.18
C THR A 2 18.15 2.18 5.49
N ILE A 3 17.08 2.51 4.76
CA ILE A 3 15.72 1.97 4.96
C ILE A 3 15.51 0.64 4.23
N LEU A 4 16.39 0.27 3.30
CA LEU A 4 16.30 -1.00 2.57
C LEU A 4 16.99 -2.14 3.31
N THR A 5 16.43 -2.55 4.46
CA THR A 5 16.64 -3.93 4.89
C THR A 5 15.92 -4.86 3.91
N ARG A 6 16.67 -5.82 3.37
CA ARG A 6 16.33 -6.87 2.39
C ARG A 6 15.04 -7.68 2.68
N GLU A 7 14.39 -7.42 3.80
CA GLU A 7 13.23 -8.15 4.34
C GLU A 7 11.88 -7.53 3.96
N ARG A 8 11.83 -6.32 3.39
CA ARG A 8 10.57 -5.56 3.15
C ARG A 8 9.92 -5.75 1.77
N LEU A 9 10.32 -6.77 1.00
CA LEU A 9 9.78 -6.99 -0.35
C LEU A 9 8.50 -7.85 -0.38
N PHE A 10 7.98 -8.29 0.78
CA PHE A 10 6.77 -9.11 0.86
C PHE A 10 5.54 -8.23 1.00
N ALA A 11 5.18 -7.59 -0.11
CA ALA A 11 3.89 -6.96 -0.28
C ALA A 11 2.88 -8.03 -0.71
N VAL A 12 1.86 -8.28 0.10
CA VAL A 12 0.92 -9.39 -0.09
C VAL A 12 -0.53 -8.92 0.00
N PRO A 13 -1.45 -9.54 -0.75
CA PRO A 13 -2.86 -9.24 -0.62
C PRO A 13 -3.42 -9.79 0.70
N LEU A 14 -4.37 -9.04 1.28
CA LEU A 14 -5.18 -9.46 2.41
C LEU A 14 -6.62 -9.68 1.93
N HIS A 15 -7.09 -10.91 2.05
CA HIS A 15 -8.48 -11.29 1.82
C HIS A 15 -9.21 -11.25 3.16
N LEU A 16 -10.24 -10.42 3.25
CA LEU A 16 -11.00 -10.20 4.47
C LEU A 16 -12.43 -10.72 4.31
N HIS A 17 -12.81 -11.59 5.24
CA HIS A 17 -14.11 -12.22 5.32
C HIS A 17 -14.89 -11.71 6.52
N ARG A 18 -16.21 -11.65 6.37
CA ARG A 18 -17.09 -11.40 7.51
C ARG A 18 -17.30 -12.71 8.25
N GLY A 19 -16.80 -12.81 9.48
CA GLY A 19 -17.01 -13.99 10.31
C GLY A 19 -18.20 -13.83 11.28
N ASP A 20 -18.38 -14.83 12.15
CA ASP A 20 -19.47 -14.92 13.13
C ASP A 20 -19.11 -14.27 14.48
N ALA A 21 -20.09 -13.88 15.29
CA ALA A 21 -19.94 -13.25 16.62
C ALA A 21 -19.30 -14.16 17.70
N ARG A 22 -19.03 -15.43 17.34
CA ARG A 22 -18.56 -16.47 18.27
C ARG A 22 -17.04 -16.63 18.32
N GLN A 23 -16.29 -15.84 17.56
CA GLN A 23 -14.83 -15.99 17.52
C GLN A 23 -14.17 -15.41 18.77
N PRO A 24 -13.02 -15.97 19.20
CA PRO A 24 -12.36 -15.56 20.43
C PRO A 24 -11.67 -14.19 20.34
N LYS A 25 -11.45 -13.67 19.13
CA LYS A 25 -10.71 -12.43 18.86
C LYS A 25 -11.47 -11.57 17.83
N ALA A 26 -11.19 -10.27 17.83
CA ALA A 26 -11.74 -9.35 16.84
C ALA A 26 -11.30 -9.66 15.40
N ILE A 27 -10.09 -10.21 15.25
CA ILE A 27 -9.53 -10.65 13.97
C ILE A 27 -8.82 -12.01 14.14
N MET A 28 -9.10 -12.92 13.21
CA MET A 28 -8.40 -14.20 13.05
C MET A 28 -7.62 -14.21 11.75
N LEU A 29 -6.32 -13.91 11.82
CA LEU A 29 -5.42 -13.83 10.68
C LEU A 29 -4.76 -15.19 10.41
N ARG A 30 -4.66 -15.59 9.14
CA ARG A 30 -4.00 -16.81 8.67
C ARG A 30 -3.21 -16.51 7.40
N HIS A 31 -2.08 -17.18 7.25
CA HIS A 31 -1.32 -17.17 6.01
C HIS A 31 -1.81 -18.33 5.13
N ASP A 32 -2.15 -18.03 3.87
CA ASP A 32 -2.63 -19.01 2.90
C ASP A 32 -1.85 -18.88 1.59
N GLY A 33 -0.70 -19.57 1.52
CA GLY A 33 0.14 -19.57 0.33
C GLY A 33 0.83 -18.22 0.07
N ASP A 34 0.28 -17.45 -0.86
CA ASP A 34 0.80 -16.16 -1.34
C ASP A 34 0.06 -14.94 -0.78
N HIS A 35 -0.97 -15.17 0.04
CA HIS A 35 -1.80 -14.13 0.60
C HIS A 35 -2.14 -14.39 2.07
N PHE A 36 -2.68 -13.37 2.73
CA PHE A 36 -3.25 -13.53 4.07
C PHE A 36 -4.77 -13.55 3.98
N THR A 37 -5.39 -14.41 4.76
CA THR A 37 -6.83 -14.41 4.99
C THR A 37 -7.10 -13.93 6.41
N ALA A 38 -8.12 -13.11 6.58
CA ALA A 38 -8.60 -12.70 7.89
C ALA A 38 -10.12 -12.83 7.97
N ALA A 39 -10.62 -13.37 9.07
CA ALA A 39 -12.03 -13.27 9.43
C ALA A 39 -12.17 -12.24 10.56
N TYR A 40 -13.16 -11.36 10.46
CA TYR A 40 -13.45 -10.38 11.50
C TYR A 40 -14.87 -10.49 12.02
N ASP A 41 -15.04 -10.12 13.29
CA ASP A 41 -16.32 -10.07 13.97
C ASP A 41 -16.84 -8.62 13.97
N PRO A 42 -17.91 -8.31 13.20
CA PRO A 42 -18.45 -6.95 13.10
C PRO A 42 -19.03 -6.43 14.42
N GLU A 43 -19.35 -7.30 15.40
CA GLU A 43 -19.81 -6.88 16.73
C GLU A 43 -18.66 -6.41 17.62
N ARG A 44 -17.42 -6.80 17.30
CA ARG A 44 -16.22 -6.49 18.09
C ARG A 44 -15.37 -5.38 17.50
N ALA A 45 -15.33 -5.27 16.17
CA ALA A 45 -14.56 -4.25 15.48
C ALA A 45 -15.25 -3.87 14.17
N SER A 46 -15.21 -2.57 13.85
CA SER A 46 -15.59 -2.10 12.53
C SER A 46 -14.65 -2.67 11.46
N LEU A 47 -15.09 -2.62 10.20
CA LEU A 47 -14.30 -3.06 9.06
C LEU A 47 -12.99 -2.27 8.95
N ASP A 48 -13.05 -0.95 9.08
CA ASP A 48 -11.91 -0.04 9.06
C ASP A 48 -10.90 -0.35 10.18
N ALA A 49 -11.37 -0.50 11.42
CA ALA A 49 -10.53 -0.88 12.55
C ALA A 49 -9.89 -2.25 12.36
N THR A 50 -10.61 -3.20 11.76
CA THR A 50 -10.08 -4.53 11.44
C THR A 50 -8.94 -4.46 10.44
N VAL A 51 -9.12 -3.74 9.32
CA VAL A 51 -8.07 -3.58 8.30
C VAL A 51 -6.85 -2.88 8.90
N MET A 52 -7.05 -1.84 9.71
CA MET A 52 -5.97 -1.16 10.43
C MET A 52 -5.23 -2.13 11.36
N LEU A 53 -5.94 -2.93 12.16
CA LEU A 53 -5.33 -3.92 13.06
C LEU A 53 -4.55 -4.99 12.28
N ALA A 54 -5.06 -5.45 11.13
CA ALA A 54 -4.35 -6.40 10.27
C ALA A 54 -3.04 -5.80 9.75
N ARG A 55 -3.08 -4.55 9.24
CA ARG A 55 -1.88 -3.83 8.77
C ARG A 55 -0.84 -3.65 9.87
N VAL A 56 -1.26 -3.19 11.05
CA VAL A 56 -0.35 -3.00 12.20
C VAL A 56 0.28 -4.34 12.61
N ARG A 57 -0.52 -5.40 12.67
CA ARG A 57 -0.04 -6.73 13.05
C ARG A 57 0.97 -7.28 12.04
N LEU A 58 0.63 -7.25 10.76
CA LEU A 58 1.50 -7.77 9.69
C LEU A 58 2.76 -6.92 9.53
N SER A 59 2.66 -5.60 9.66
CA SER A 59 3.83 -4.72 9.64
C SER A 59 4.82 -5.04 10.77
N SER A 60 4.32 -5.41 11.96
CA SER A 60 5.19 -5.86 13.06
C SER A 60 5.93 -7.17 12.76
N GLU A 61 5.48 -7.93 11.77
CA GLU A 61 6.08 -9.18 11.28
C GLU A 61 6.89 -8.94 9.98
N GLY A 62 7.05 -7.68 9.56
CA GLY A 62 7.78 -7.31 8.34
C GLY A 62 6.98 -7.48 7.04
N VAL A 63 5.68 -7.70 7.13
CA VAL A 63 4.78 -7.92 5.99
C VAL A 63 3.99 -6.65 5.67
N ILE A 64 3.98 -6.27 4.40
CA ILE A 64 3.21 -5.12 3.92
C ILE A 64 1.97 -5.61 3.19
N ILE A 65 0.83 -4.98 3.44
CA ILE A 65 -0.41 -5.29 2.74
C ILE A 65 -0.49 -4.41 1.49
N SER A 66 -0.32 -5.02 0.31
CA SER A 66 -0.41 -4.34 -0.98
C SER A 66 -1.85 -4.05 -1.38
N GLU A 67 -2.74 -4.99 -1.09
CA GLU A 67 -4.15 -4.92 -1.49
C GLU A 67 -5.05 -5.46 -0.37
N VAL A 68 -6.22 -4.86 -0.20
CA VAL A 68 -7.29 -5.39 0.66
C VAL A 68 -8.46 -5.78 -0.23
N ILE A 69 -8.82 -7.06 -0.18
CA ILE A 69 -9.91 -7.66 -0.95
C ILE A 69 -10.98 -8.09 0.04
N LEU A 70 -12.18 -7.52 -0.11
CA LEU A 70 -13.33 -7.85 0.72
C LEU A 70 -14.18 -8.89 -0.02
N GLU A 71 -14.25 -10.10 0.52
CA GLU A 71 -14.83 -11.27 -0.15
C GLU A 71 -16.37 -11.36 0.02
N ASP A 72 -16.89 -10.84 1.15
CA ASP A 72 -18.30 -10.99 1.54
C ASP A 72 -19.05 -9.63 1.59
N HIS A 73 -18.59 -8.65 0.82
CA HIS A 73 -19.05 -7.26 0.87
C HIS A 73 -19.61 -6.78 -0.47
N GLU A 74 -20.33 -5.65 -0.44
CA GLU A 74 -20.86 -5.02 -1.64
C GLU A 74 -19.73 -4.65 -2.62
N PRO A 75 -19.92 -4.82 -3.95
CA PRO A 75 -18.86 -4.58 -4.93
C PRO A 75 -18.22 -3.20 -4.86
N ASP A 76 -19.03 -2.16 -4.63
CA ASP A 76 -18.54 -0.77 -4.53
C ASP A 76 -17.63 -0.57 -3.31
N LEU A 77 -17.97 -1.22 -2.19
CA LEU A 77 -17.15 -1.20 -0.99
C LEU A 77 -15.84 -1.96 -1.20
N THR A 78 -15.90 -3.12 -1.86
CA THR A 78 -14.72 -3.91 -2.23
C THR A 78 -13.79 -3.11 -3.16
N ALA A 79 -14.34 -2.49 -4.21
CA ALA A 79 -13.58 -1.66 -5.15
C ALA A 79 -12.92 -0.45 -4.47
N LEU A 80 -13.64 0.19 -3.54
CA LEU A 80 -13.13 1.30 -2.76
C LEU A 80 -11.94 0.89 -1.87
N TYR A 81 -12.09 -0.17 -1.08
CA TYR A 81 -11.00 -0.67 -0.22
C TYR A 81 -9.80 -1.14 -1.04
N HIS A 82 -10.05 -1.80 -2.18
CA HIS A 82 -9.01 -2.21 -3.11
C HIS A 82 -8.23 -1.00 -3.65
N ALA A 83 -8.92 0.01 -4.18
CA ALA A 83 -8.28 1.20 -4.71
C ALA A 83 -7.52 2.00 -3.64
N ALA A 84 -8.09 2.14 -2.44
CA ALA A 84 -7.45 2.84 -1.33
C ALA A 84 -6.18 2.09 -0.86
N SER A 85 -6.23 0.76 -0.81
CA SER A 85 -5.10 -0.07 -0.38
C SER A 85 -3.89 0.03 -1.30
N LYS A 86 -4.09 0.19 -2.61
CA LYS A 86 -3.00 0.45 -3.59
C LYS A 86 -2.25 1.76 -3.35
N LEU A 87 -2.89 2.70 -2.64
CA LEU A 87 -2.29 3.97 -2.22
C LEU A 87 -1.81 3.93 -0.76
N LEU A 88 -1.76 2.75 -0.14
CA LEU A 88 -1.48 2.52 1.28
C LEU A 88 -2.36 3.36 2.22
N LEU A 89 -3.60 3.61 1.82
CA LEU A 89 -4.59 4.32 2.63
C LEU A 89 -5.45 3.34 3.42
N ASN A 90 -5.67 3.65 4.69
CA ASN A 90 -6.82 3.11 5.41
C ASN A 90 -8.09 3.82 4.94
N VAL A 91 -9.24 3.18 5.09
CA VAL A 91 -10.55 3.78 4.80
C VAL A 91 -11.30 3.90 6.11
N GLU A 92 -11.94 5.04 6.36
CA GLU A 92 -12.85 5.22 7.50
C GLU A 92 -14.15 5.87 7.02
N ILE A 93 -15.27 5.21 7.28
CA ILE A 93 -16.61 5.77 7.01
C ILE A 93 -17.16 6.30 8.34
N THR A 94 -17.38 7.61 8.43
CA THR A 94 -17.58 8.27 9.72
C THR A 94 -18.74 9.28 9.73
N ASP A 95 -19.41 9.38 10.88
CA ASP A 95 -20.43 10.40 11.21
C ASP A 95 -19.81 11.70 11.77
N GLY A 96 -18.48 11.84 11.69
CA GLY A 96 -17.74 12.92 12.32
C GLY A 96 -18.14 14.32 11.81
N PRO A 97 -18.31 15.33 12.69
CA PRO A 97 -18.88 16.63 12.37
C PRO A 97 -17.99 17.56 11.51
N ARG A 98 -16.89 17.05 10.95
CA ARG A 98 -15.84 17.85 10.28
C ARG A 98 -15.49 17.38 8.88
N ILE A 99 -16.26 16.44 8.31
CA ILE A 99 -15.98 15.89 6.99
C ILE A 99 -17.31 15.88 6.22
N THR A 100 -17.46 16.84 5.32
CA THR A 100 -18.64 17.01 4.47
C THR A 100 -18.45 16.40 3.08
N GLU A 101 -17.22 16.00 2.76
CA GLU A 101 -16.86 15.32 1.52
C GLU A 101 -15.68 14.37 1.74
N PRO A 102 -15.50 13.35 0.89
CA PRO A 102 -14.39 12.41 1.02
C PRO A 102 -13.02 13.11 0.95
N VAL A 103 -12.13 12.80 1.90
CA VAL A 103 -10.83 13.48 2.04
C VAL A 103 -9.76 12.54 2.57
N VAL A 104 -8.53 12.67 2.07
CA VAL A 104 -7.36 11.98 2.64
C VAL A 104 -6.74 12.87 3.70
N LYS A 105 -6.47 12.31 4.89
CA LYS A 105 -5.69 12.97 5.94
C LYS A 105 -4.50 12.12 6.32
N VAL A 106 -3.34 12.76 6.42
CA VAL A 106 -2.11 12.17 6.97
C VAL A 106 -2.12 12.39 8.48
N LEU A 107 -2.21 11.31 9.25
CA LEU A 107 -2.38 11.37 10.71
C LEU A 107 -1.06 11.44 11.47
N SER A 108 0.03 10.99 10.86
CA SER A 108 1.36 10.89 11.45
C SER A 108 2.43 11.08 10.38
N GLN A 109 3.67 11.32 10.83
CA GLN A 109 4.86 11.25 9.96
C GLN A 109 5.15 9.83 9.46
N ASP A 110 4.49 8.81 10.01
CA ASP A 110 4.47 7.47 9.44
C ASP A 110 3.67 7.48 8.12
N PRO A 111 4.31 7.21 6.96
CA PRO A 111 3.68 7.25 5.65
C PRO A 111 2.52 6.27 5.50
N THR A 112 2.50 5.21 6.30
CA THR A 112 1.42 4.21 6.30
C THR A 112 0.19 4.63 7.10
N GLN A 113 0.24 5.80 7.75
CA GLN A 113 -0.83 6.37 8.57
C GLN A 113 -1.54 7.52 7.86
N ALA A 114 -1.96 7.28 6.61
CA ALA A 114 -2.96 8.11 5.95
C ALA A 114 -4.30 7.38 5.86
N VAL A 115 -5.36 8.16 6.05
CA VAL A 115 -6.74 7.66 6.08
C VAL A 115 -7.56 8.42 5.07
N TYR A 116 -8.27 7.69 4.22
CA TYR A 116 -9.34 8.20 3.39
C TYR A 116 -10.64 8.18 4.17
N PHE A 117 -11.03 9.37 4.63
CA PHE A 117 -12.27 9.56 5.36
C PHE A 117 -13.42 9.81 4.40
N ILE A 118 -14.52 9.08 4.59
CA ILE A 118 -15.73 9.18 3.79
C ILE A 118 -16.89 9.53 4.74
N PRO A 119 -17.67 10.59 4.47
CA PRO A 119 -18.87 10.85 5.26
C PRO A 119 -19.84 9.68 5.16
N LYS A 120 -20.45 9.28 6.28
CA LYS A 120 -21.49 8.25 6.24
C LYS A 120 -22.65 8.68 5.36
N GLY A 121 -23.18 7.72 4.58
CA GLY A 121 -24.26 7.97 3.63
C GLY A 121 -23.80 8.62 2.32
N TRP A 122 -22.51 8.89 2.15
CA TRP A 122 -21.94 9.26 0.86
C TRP A 122 -21.97 8.06 -0.10
N ASP A 123 -22.20 8.33 -1.38
CA ASP A 123 -22.18 7.29 -2.42
C ASP A 123 -20.76 6.72 -2.60
N LEU A 124 -20.61 5.40 -2.52
CA LEU A 124 -19.29 4.76 -2.53
C LEU A 124 -18.62 4.86 -3.91
N SER A 125 -19.40 4.85 -4.99
CA SER A 125 -18.88 5.04 -6.35
C SER A 125 -18.35 6.46 -6.56
N ASP A 126 -19.07 7.48 -6.06
CA ASP A 126 -18.59 8.87 -6.04
C ASP A 126 -17.35 9.03 -5.15
N ALA A 127 -17.30 8.35 -3.99
CA ALA A 127 -16.13 8.34 -3.13
C ALA A 127 -14.92 7.69 -3.83
N LEU A 128 -15.11 6.58 -4.53
CA LEU A 128 -14.06 5.95 -5.32
C LEU A 128 -13.55 6.88 -6.43
N ALA A 129 -14.45 7.57 -7.15
CA ALA A 129 -14.08 8.52 -8.19
C ALA A 129 -13.27 9.72 -7.67
N ARG A 130 -13.51 10.15 -6.42
CA ARG A 130 -12.80 11.27 -5.78
C ARG A 130 -11.45 10.89 -5.19
N LEU A 131 -11.20 9.61 -4.92
CA LEU A 131 -10.00 9.12 -4.26
C LEU A 131 -8.69 9.64 -4.88
N PRO A 132 -8.48 9.60 -6.22
CA PRO A 132 -7.24 10.08 -6.81
C PRO A 132 -6.98 11.57 -6.55
N ALA A 133 -8.02 12.40 -6.63
CA ALA A 133 -7.91 13.84 -6.37
C ALA A 133 -7.67 14.12 -4.88
N ALA A 134 -8.40 13.43 -3.99
CA ALA A 134 -8.20 13.54 -2.54
C ALA A 134 -6.77 13.15 -2.14
N PHE A 135 -6.23 12.07 -2.70
CA PHE A 135 -4.84 11.66 -2.48
C PHE A 135 -3.84 12.69 -3.01
N ALA A 136 -4.02 13.16 -4.25
CA ALA A 136 -3.11 14.15 -4.84
C ALA A 136 -3.11 15.48 -4.07
N ASN A 137 -4.25 15.89 -3.51
CA ASN A 137 -4.34 17.08 -2.66
C ASN A 137 -3.61 16.89 -1.33
N ALA A 138 -3.66 15.69 -0.74
CA ALA A 138 -2.97 15.40 0.52
C ALA A 138 -1.46 15.16 0.34
N ARG A 139 -1.04 14.57 -0.79
CA ARG A 139 0.36 14.19 -1.08
C ARG A 139 0.75 14.54 -2.52
N PRO A 140 0.89 15.84 -2.85
CA PRO A 140 1.07 16.29 -4.23
C PRO A 140 2.38 15.83 -4.86
N GLU A 141 3.45 15.71 -4.08
CA GLU A 141 4.76 15.27 -4.58
C GLU A 141 4.74 13.78 -4.91
N VAL A 142 4.31 12.93 -3.98
CA VAL A 142 4.14 11.49 -4.20
C VAL A 142 3.23 11.23 -5.41
N ALA A 143 2.08 11.89 -5.50
CA ALA A 143 1.16 11.72 -6.62
C ALA A 143 1.81 12.07 -7.98
N ARG A 144 2.65 13.11 -8.03
CA ARG A 144 3.39 13.49 -9.24
C ARG A 144 4.38 12.40 -9.65
N HIS A 145 5.09 11.80 -8.70
CA HIS A 145 6.05 10.74 -8.97
C HIS A 145 5.39 9.44 -9.41
N LEU A 146 4.29 9.03 -8.75
CA LEU A 146 3.51 7.87 -9.18
C LEU A 146 2.97 8.04 -10.61
N LYS A 147 2.50 9.24 -10.97
CA LYS A 147 2.07 9.53 -12.34
C LYS A 147 3.22 9.42 -13.36
N ARG A 148 4.43 9.85 -13.00
CA ARG A 148 5.62 9.71 -13.87
C ARG A 148 6.01 8.24 -14.04
N ILE A 149 5.93 7.45 -12.97
CA ILE A 149 6.19 6.01 -13.02
C ILE A 149 5.18 5.31 -13.92
N GLU A 150 3.89 5.61 -13.76
CA GLU A 150 2.83 5.03 -14.61
C GLU A 150 3.00 5.40 -16.09
N GLN A 151 3.46 6.63 -16.38
CA GLN A 151 3.82 7.01 -17.75
C GLN A 151 5.04 6.22 -18.26
N ALA A 152 6.08 6.09 -17.44
CA ALA A 152 7.27 5.30 -17.80
C ALA A 152 6.94 3.82 -18.07
N LYS A 153 5.98 3.24 -17.34
CA LYS A 153 5.49 1.88 -17.60
C LYS A 153 4.88 1.76 -19.00
N LYS A 154 4.02 2.71 -19.38
CA LYS A 154 3.39 2.77 -20.72
C LYS A 154 4.40 2.96 -21.85
N ASP A 155 5.47 3.69 -21.58
CA ASP A 155 6.53 3.96 -22.55
C ASP A 155 7.58 2.84 -22.62
N SER A 156 7.50 1.84 -21.73
CA SER A 156 8.43 0.71 -21.68
C SER A 156 7.82 -0.56 -22.29
N ASP A 157 8.66 -1.40 -22.90
CA ASP A 157 8.27 -2.74 -23.39
C ASP A 157 8.01 -3.75 -22.24
N GLU A 158 7.40 -3.32 -21.14
CA GLU A 158 7.07 -4.08 -19.93
C GLU A 158 8.23 -4.67 -19.11
N LYS A 159 9.43 -4.77 -19.69
CA LYS A 159 10.62 -5.38 -19.07
C LYS A 159 11.01 -4.80 -17.71
N ILE A 160 10.65 -3.55 -17.45
CA ILE A 160 10.99 -2.83 -16.22
C ILE A 160 9.77 -2.54 -15.35
N ASN A 161 8.57 -3.00 -15.73
CA ASN A 161 7.33 -2.72 -14.99
C ASN A 161 7.42 -3.18 -13.55
N HIS A 162 7.93 -4.38 -13.31
CA HIS A 162 8.08 -4.90 -11.95
C HIS A 162 9.02 -4.02 -11.10
N ALA A 163 10.15 -3.57 -11.66
CA ALA A 163 11.04 -2.66 -10.95
C ALA A 163 10.38 -1.30 -10.68
N LEU A 164 9.60 -0.80 -11.63
CA LEU A 164 8.83 0.44 -11.48
C LEU A 164 7.72 0.31 -10.42
N ASP A 165 7.08 -0.85 -10.32
CA ASP A 165 6.10 -1.15 -9.27
C ASP A 165 6.76 -1.18 -7.88
N VAL A 166 7.96 -1.78 -7.77
CA VAL A 166 8.75 -1.76 -6.53
C VAL A 166 9.12 -0.32 -6.14
N VAL A 167 9.54 0.51 -7.09
CA VAL A 167 9.84 1.92 -6.83
C VAL A 167 8.58 2.66 -6.36
N ALA A 168 7.45 2.51 -7.06
CA ALA A 168 6.19 3.14 -6.68
C ALA A 168 5.77 2.76 -5.24
N MET A 169 5.92 1.48 -4.90
CA MET A 169 5.66 0.96 -3.57
C MET A 169 6.55 1.64 -2.52
N LEU A 170 7.87 1.68 -2.74
CA LEU A 170 8.81 2.30 -1.81
C LEU A 170 8.52 3.79 -1.59
N ILE A 171 8.10 4.51 -2.63
CA ILE A 171 7.69 5.92 -2.51
C ILE A 171 6.47 6.04 -1.59
N LEU A 172 5.46 5.18 -1.75
CA LEU A 172 4.28 5.18 -0.90
C LEU A 172 4.62 4.86 0.57
N GLU A 173 5.54 3.94 0.80
CA GLU A 173 5.95 3.52 2.16
C GLU A 173 6.83 4.53 2.88
N THR A 174 7.61 5.31 2.16
CA THR A 174 8.58 6.24 2.74
C THR A 174 8.08 7.66 2.75
N ASP A 175 7.08 7.98 1.92
CA ASP A 175 6.69 9.35 1.58
C ASP A 175 7.88 10.19 1.06
N ASP A 176 8.95 9.55 0.58
CA ASP A 176 10.21 10.18 0.18
C ASP A 176 10.62 9.75 -1.25
N PRO A 177 10.03 10.37 -2.29
CA PRO A 177 10.36 10.06 -3.67
C PRO A 177 11.85 10.20 -3.98
N ASP A 178 12.47 11.29 -3.54
CA ASP A 178 13.85 11.63 -3.88
C ASP A 178 14.84 10.66 -3.23
N GLY A 179 14.65 10.34 -1.94
CA GLY A 179 15.47 9.34 -1.25
C GLY A 179 15.36 7.95 -1.88
N VAL A 180 14.17 7.55 -2.34
CA VAL A 180 14.00 6.28 -3.07
C VAL A 180 14.78 6.28 -4.38
N TYR A 181 14.71 7.35 -5.19
CA TYR A 181 15.47 7.40 -6.45
C TYR A 181 16.98 7.38 -6.22
N ASP A 182 17.48 8.13 -5.23
CA ASP A 182 18.90 8.15 -4.89
C ASP A 182 19.42 6.76 -4.54
N GLU A 183 18.66 6.02 -3.72
CA GLU A 183 19.01 4.66 -3.31
C GLU A 183 18.95 3.68 -4.49
N VAL A 184 17.91 3.74 -5.33
CA VAL A 184 17.81 2.91 -6.54
C VAL A 184 18.98 3.18 -7.50
N LEU A 185 19.35 4.44 -7.70
CA LEU A 185 20.50 4.81 -8.51
C LEU A 185 21.81 4.30 -7.91
N HIS A 186 21.95 4.34 -6.58
CA HIS A 186 23.10 3.78 -5.89
C HIS A 186 23.23 2.27 -6.15
N LEU A 187 22.15 1.52 -5.97
CA LEU A 187 22.11 0.07 -6.22
C LEU A 187 22.43 -0.30 -7.67
N LEU A 188 21.87 0.43 -8.64
CA LEU A 188 22.17 0.21 -10.06
C LEU A 188 23.65 0.42 -10.40
N ARG A 189 24.29 1.43 -9.78
CA ARG A 189 25.73 1.68 -9.94
C ARG A 189 26.56 0.56 -9.33
N GLN A 190 26.17 0.06 -8.16
CA GLN A 190 26.85 -1.05 -7.48
C GLN A 190 26.78 -2.34 -8.32
N VAL A 191 25.58 -2.75 -8.76
CA VAL A 191 25.39 -3.95 -9.60
C VAL A 191 26.18 -3.85 -10.91
N ARG A 192 26.23 -2.66 -11.52
CA ARG A 192 27.05 -2.43 -12.71
C ARG A 192 28.54 -2.59 -12.43
N ALA A 193 29.04 -2.05 -11.32
CA ALA A 193 30.44 -2.18 -10.93
C ALA A 193 30.83 -3.63 -10.68
N GLU A 194 29.98 -4.40 -9.97
CA GLU A 194 30.18 -5.83 -9.71
C GLU A 194 30.23 -6.65 -11.00
N ARG A 195 29.29 -6.44 -11.93
CA ARG A 195 29.30 -7.13 -13.24
C ARG A 195 30.55 -6.81 -14.08
N VAL A 196 31.07 -5.59 -14.00
CA VAL A 196 32.31 -5.21 -14.71
C VAL A 196 33.53 -5.88 -14.07
N ALA A 197 33.55 -6.02 -12.74
CA ALA A 197 34.62 -6.73 -12.03
C ALA A 197 34.63 -8.23 -12.36
N ASP A 198 33.48 -8.88 -12.46
CA ASP A 198 33.36 -10.31 -12.80
C ASP A 198 33.72 -10.63 -14.26
N THR A 199 33.63 -9.65 -15.15
CA THR A 199 33.98 -9.79 -16.58
C THR A 199 35.39 -9.34 -16.92
N ALA A 200 36.15 -8.80 -15.94
CA ALA A 200 37.54 -8.45 -16.13
C ALA A 200 38.38 -9.74 -16.28
N PRO A 201 39.17 -9.90 -17.36
CA PRO A 201 40.01 -11.08 -17.52
C PRO A 201 41.01 -11.14 -16.37
N ALA A 202 41.19 -12.33 -15.79
CA ALA A 202 42.22 -12.59 -14.79
C ALA A 202 43.56 -12.05 -15.33
N LYS A 203 44.12 -11.04 -14.66
CA LYS A 203 45.48 -10.59 -14.95
C LYS A 203 46.38 -11.81 -14.78
N ALA A 204 46.88 -12.33 -15.89
CA ALA A 204 47.95 -13.32 -15.90
C ALA A 204 49.14 -12.69 -15.16
N ALA A 205 49.48 -13.30 -14.02
CA ALA A 205 50.73 -13.05 -13.31
C ALA A 205 51.84 -13.89 -13.94
#